data_AF-D9PLP4-F1
#
_entry.id   AF-D9PLP4-F1
#
_cell.length_a   1.000
_cell.length_b   1.000
_cell.length_c   1.000
_cell.angle_alpha   90.00
_cell.angle_beta   90.00
_cell.angle_gamma   90.00
#
_symmetry.space_group_name_H-M   'P 1'
#
loop_
_entity.id
_entity.type
_entity.pdbx_description
1 polymer ?
#
loop_
_entity_poly.entity_id
_entity_poly.type
_entity_poly.pdbx_seq_one_letter_code
_entity_poly.pdbx_strand_id
1 'polypeptide(L)'
;MRILAIETSCDETGIAIVEAKLTAPIPKQIKVLSNALVSQAALHAQFGGVFPSVARREHGKNIVPLLVHALKEAKMLKKLKTPRKLTKKQSSSLTKIFHKEPELFAVFQDTLLKLKIPKIDAIAVTSGPGLEPALWVG
;
A
#
# COMPACT_ATOMS: atom_id res chain seq x y z
N MET A 1 -6.52 2.48 18.13
CA MET A 1 -5.72 3.00 17.00
C MET A 1 -5.65 1.95 15.92
N ARG A 2 -5.91 2.30 14.67
CA ARG A 2 -5.72 1.43 13.49
C ARG A 2 -4.56 1.94 12.64
N ILE A 3 -3.63 1.05 12.35
CA ILE A 3 -2.42 1.33 11.59
C ILE A 3 -2.51 0.57 10.27
N LEU A 4 -2.32 1.25 9.15
CA LEU A 4 -2.06 0.64 7.85
C LEU A 4 -0.54 0.55 7.67
N ALA A 5 0.01 -0.64 7.57
CA ALA A 5 1.43 -0.87 7.32
C ALA A 5 1.66 -1.28 5.86
N ILE A 6 2.70 -0.72 5.24
CA ILE A 6 3.09 -0.94 3.84
C ILE A 6 4.57 -1.35 3.79
N GLU A 7 4.85 -2.48 3.15
CA GLU A 7 6.18 -3.05 2.95
C GLU A 7 6.47 -3.18 1.45
N THR A 8 7.56 -2.55 0.99
CA THR A 8 8.02 -2.52 -0.42
C THR A 8 9.55 -2.41 -0.52
N SER A 9 10.29 -2.89 0.47
CA SER A 9 11.76 -2.69 0.56
C SER A 9 12.56 -3.54 -0.42
N CYS A 10 12.06 -4.72 -0.82
CA CYS A 10 12.82 -5.68 -1.64
C CYS A 10 11.94 -6.42 -2.64
N ASP A 11 11.67 -7.71 -2.41
CA ASP A 11 10.96 -8.62 -3.32
C ASP A 11 9.59 -9.06 -2.79
N GLU A 12 9.01 -8.30 -1.87
CA GLU A 12 7.69 -8.59 -1.29
C GLU A 12 6.86 -7.31 -1.20
N THR A 13 5.64 -7.36 -1.70
CA THR A 13 4.65 -6.30 -1.44
C THR A 13 3.80 -6.77 -0.27
N GLY A 14 3.90 -6.08 0.86
CA GLY A 14 3.16 -6.41 2.07
C GLY A 14 2.21 -5.29 2.48
N ILE A 15 0.98 -5.66 2.86
CA ILE A 15 0.03 -4.74 3.47
C ILE A 15 -0.62 -5.39 4.68
N ALA A 16 -0.53 -4.72 5.83
CA ALA A 16 -1.17 -5.14 7.05
C ALA A 16 -2.05 -4.04 7.64
N ILE A 17 -3.13 -4.44 8.31
CA ILE A 17 -3.95 -3.53 9.11
C ILE A 17 -3.94 -4.04 10.53
N VAL A 18 -3.48 -3.21 11.46
CA VAL A 18 -3.32 -3.58 12.87
C VAL A 18 -4.16 -2.67 13.74
N GLU A 19 -4.87 -3.24 14.71
CA GLU A 19 -5.61 -2.51 15.74
C GLU A 19 -4.88 -2.62 17.08
N ALA A 20 -4.43 -1.48 17.59
CA ALA A 20 -3.80 -1.36 18.90
C ALA A 20 -4.74 -0.62 19.88
N LYS A 21 -4.94 -1.19 21.07
CA LYS A 21 -5.62 -0.52 22.18
C LYS A 21 -4.59 0.12 23.10
N LEU A 22 -4.53 1.45 23.05
CA LEU A 22 -3.65 2.25 23.90
C LEU A 22 -4.35 2.42 25.26
N THR A 23 -3.96 1.61 26.24
CA THR A 23 -4.41 1.76 27.65
C THR A 23 -3.30 2.27 28.57
N ALA A 24 -2.07 2.39 28.04
CA ALA A 24 -0.85 2.80 28.72
C ALA A 24 0.21 3.14 27.62
N PRO A 25 1.44 3.60 27.96
CA PRO A 25 2.49 3.92 26.99
C PRO A 25 2.82 2.78 26.02
N ILE A 26 2.60 1.54 26.46
CA ILE A 26 2.71 0.32 25.66
C ILE A 26 1.29 -0.22 25.44
N PRO A 27 0.90 -0.54 24.19
CA PRO A 27 -0.40 -1.15 23.93
C PRO A 27 -0.51 -2.51 24.62
N LYS A 28 -1.52 -2.67 25.47
CA LYS A 28 -1.78 -3.94 26.18
C LYS A 28 -2.28 -5.04 25.25
N GLN A 29 -2.89 -4.66 24.11
CA GLN A 29 -3.43 -5.59 23.14
C GLN A 29 -3.20 -5.04 21.72
N ILE A 30 -2.61 -5.88 20.87
CA ILE A 30 -2.44 -5.66 19.45
C ILE A 30 -3.20 -6.78 18.72
N LYS A 31 -4.03 -6.42 17.75
CA LYS A 31 -4.75 -7.36 16.91
C LYS A 31 -4.41 -7.10 15.44
N VAL A 32 -3.95 -8.13 14.75
CA VAL A 32 -3.81 -8.10 13.29
C VAL A 32 -5.21 -8.31 12.68
N LEU A 33 -5.71 -7.31 11.95
CA LEU A 33 -7.00 -7.38 11.26
C LEU A 33 -6.86 -7.96 9.84
N SER A 34 -5.72 -7.73 9.19
CA SER A 34 -5.35 -8.32 7.91
C SER A 34 -3.83 -8.33 7.79
N ASN A 35 -3.27 -9.30 7.07
CA ASN A 35 -1.86 -9.38 6.71
C ASN A 35 -1.72 -10.08 5.37
N ALA A 36 -1.58 -9.29 4.31
CA ALA A 36 -1.55 -9.77 2.94
C ALA A 36 -0.18 -9.51 2.33
N LEU A 37 0.33 -10.50 1.59
CA LEU A 37 1.67 -10.48 1.01
C LEU A 37 1.65 -11.06 -0.40
N VAL A 38 2.35 -10.41 -1.32
CA VAL A 38 2.64 -10.92 -2.66
C VAL A 38 4.16 -10.95 -2.83
N SER A 39 4.71 -12.17 -2.96
CA SER A 39 6.14 -12.37 -3.21
C SER A 39 6.44 -12.40 -4.69
N GLN A 40 7.54 -11.75 -5.08
CA GLN A 40 8.12 -11.78 -6.42
C GLN A 40 9.41 -12.61 -6.48
N ALA A 41 9.73 -13.40 -5.43
CA ALA A 41 10.93 -14.23 -5.36
C ALA A 41 11.08 -15.17 -6.58
N ALA A 42 10.00 -15.82 -7.01
CA ALA A 42 10.03 -16.72 -8.18
C ALA A 42 10.33 -15.99 -9.49
N LEU A 43 9.93 -14.72 -9.61
CA LEU A 43 10.27 -13.87 -10.76
C LEU A 43 11.76 -13.48 -10.71
N HIS A 44 12.26 -13.10 -9.54
CA HIS A 44 13.66 -12.71 -9.33
C HIS A 44 14.64 -13.88 -9.47
N ALA A 45 14.20 -15.11 -9.18
CA ALA A 45 15.00 -16.32 -9.36
C ALA A 45 15.54 -16.46 -10.81
N GLN A 46 14.79 -15.99 -11.80
CA GLN A 46 15.19 -16.02 -13.22
C GLN A 46 16.38 -15.08 -13.52
N PHE A 47 16.61 -14.07 -12.67
CA PHE A 47 17.67 -13.07 -12.81
C PHE A 47 18.88 -13.36 -11.91
N GLY A 48 18.87 -14.46 -11.15
CA GLY A 48 19.94 -14.82 -10.21
C GLY A 48 19.98 -13.95 -8.95
N GLY A 49 18.91 -13.20 -8.66
CA GLY A 49 18.83 -12.28 -7.52
C GLY A 49 17.75 -11.22 -7.73
N VAL A 50 17.58 -10.32 -6.75
CA VAL A 50 16.56 -9.28 -6.82
C VAL A 50 16.98 -8.18 -7.78
N PHE A 51 16.21 -8.02 -8.86
CA PHE A 51 16.45 -7.02 -9.88
C PHE A 51 15.65 -5.74 -9.60
N PRO A 52 16.29 -4.58 -9.30
CA PRO A 52 15.60 -3.43 -8.71
C PRO A 52 14.47 -2.82 -9.56
N SER A 53 14.62 -2.78 -10.88
CA SER A 53 13.58 -2.21 -11.74
C SER A 53 12.36 -3.12 -11.87
N VAL A 54 12.56 -4.45 -11.82
CA VAL A 54 11.46 -5.42 -11.73
C VAL A 54 10.79 -5.31 -10.37
N ALA A 55 11.56 -5.19 -9.28
CA ALA A 55 11.03 -5.03 -7.94
C ALA A 55 10.03 -3.86 -7.84
N ARG A 56 10.48 -2.68 -8.26
CA ARG A 56 9.67 -1.46 -8.35
C ARG A 56 8.38 -1.67 -9.16
N ARG A 57 8.50 -2.24 -10.36
CA ARG A 57 7.35 -2.46 -11.26
C ARG A 57 6.30 -3.39 -10.63
N GLU A 58 6.73 -4.48 -10.02
CA GLU A 58 5.79 -5.43 -9.41
C GLU A 58 5.17 -4.87 -8.13
N HIS A 59 5.88 -4.06 -7.33
CA HIS A 59 5.23 -3.31 -6.24
C HIS A 59 4.12 -2.39 -6.78
N GLY A 60 4.39 -1.62 -7.83
CA GLY A 60 3.42 -0.70 -8.42
C GLY A 60 2.16 -1.41 -8.93
N LYS A 61 2.32 -2.60 -9.50
CA LYS A 61 1.18 -3.43 -9.93
C LYS A 61 0.37 -3.99 -8.76
N ASN A 62 1.03 -4.38 -7.68
CA ASN A 62 0.40 -5.16 -6.61
C ASN A 62 -0.11 -4.32 -5.43
N ILE A 63 0.44 -3.13 -5.18
CA ILE A 63 0.14 -2.36 -3.96
C ILE A 63 -1.35 -1.98 -3.84
N VAL A 64 -2.00 -1.54 -4.92
CA VAL A 64 -3.43 -1.17 -4.89
C VAL A 64 -4.34 -2.40 -4.79
N PRO A 65 -4.18 -3.45 -5.62
CA PRO A 65 -4.96 -4.70 -5.45
C PRO A 65 -4.81 -5.30 -4.05
N LEU A 66 -3.59 -5.32 -3.52
CA LEU A 66 -3.30 -5.86 -2.19
C LEU A 66 -3.93 -5.01 -1.09
N LEU A 67 -3.97 -3.67 -1.25
CA LEU A 67 -4.64 -2.78 -0.31
C LEU A 67 -6.14 -3.06 -0.26
N VAL A 68 -6.76 -3.27 -1.43
CA VAL A 68 -8.18 -3.63 -1.52
C VAL A 68 -8.44 -4.97 -0.84
N HIS A 69 -7.56 -5.94 -1.04
CA HIS A 69 -7.64 -7.24 -0.40
C HIS A 69 -7.53 -7.13 1.12
N ALA A 70 -6.51 -6.45 1.65
CA ALA A 70 -6.32 -6.23 3.08
C ALA A 70 -7.51 -5.49 3.71
N LEU A 71 -8.04 -4.46 3.05
CA LEU A 71 -9.25 -3.76 3.51
C LEU A 71 -10.48 -4.67 3.55
N LYS A 72 -10.60 -5.62 2.60
CA LYS A 72 -11.68 -6.60 2.59
C LYS A 72 -11.56 -7.58 3.76
N GLU A 73 -10.38 -8.15 3.98
CA GLU A 73 -10.09 -9.06 5.09
C GLU A 73 -10.36 -8.40 6.45
N ALA A 74 -9.90 -7.16 6.62
CA ALA A 74 -10.14 -6.37 7.83
C ALA A 74 -11.60 -5.91 8.00
N LYS A 75 -12.50 -6.24 7.06
CA LYS A 75 -13.91 -5.81 7.02
C LYS A 75 -14.07 -4.28 7.00
N MET A 76 -13.14 -3.58 6.36
CA MET A 76 -13.08 -2.12 6.26
C MET A 76 -13.35 -1.60 4.84
N LEU A 77 -13.42 -2.48 3.85
CA LEU A 77 -13.73 -2.12 2.47
C LEU A 77 -15.19 -1.65 2.31
N LYS A 78 -15.39 -0.41 1.85
CA LYS A 78 -16.71 0.14 1.51
C LYS A 78 -16.63 0.90 0.20
N LYS A 79 -17.47 0.53 -0.78
CA LYS A 79 -17.58 1.24 -2.06
C LYS A 79 -18.45 2.50 -1.91
N LEU A 80 -18.11 3.54 -2.66
CA LEU A 80 -18.96 4.72 -2.82
C LEU A 80 -19.98 4.47 -3.95
N LYS A 81 -21.15 5.11 -3.86
CA LYS A 81 -22.13 5.12 -4.95
C LYS A 81 -21.60 5.89 -6.17
N THR A 82 -20.88 6.97 -5.91
CA THR A 82 -20.25 7.82 -6.93
C THR A 82 -18.76 7.98 -6.62
N PRO A 83 -17.86 7.86 -7.63
CA PRO A 83 -16.43 8.08 -7.42
C PRO A 83 -16.14 9.49 -6.89
N ARG A 84 -15.11 9.61 -6.04
CA ARG A 84 -14.67 10.91 -5.53
C ARG A 84 -14.03 11.71 -6.66
N LYS A 85 -14.45 12.97 -6.82
CA LYS A 85 -13.81 13.92 -7.73
C LYS A 85 -12.61 14.55 -7.05
N LEU A 86 -11.48 14.57 -7.74
CA LEU A 86 -10.29 15.29 -7.31
C LEU A 86 -10.44 16.77 -7.65
N THR A 87 -10.08 17.64 -6.71
CA THR A 87 -9.93 19.08 -7.00
C THR A 87 -8.70 19.32 -7.88
N LYS A 88 -8.64 20.44 -8.61
CA LYS A 88 -7.47 20.79 -9.44
C LYS A 88 -6.15 20.73 -8.66
N LYS A 89 -6.14 21.23 -7.41
CA LYS A 89 -4.96 21.20 -6.53
C LYS A 89 -4.55 19.78 -6.14
N GLN A 90 -5.51 18.90 -5.86
CA GLN A 90 -5.22 17.49 -5.57
C GLN A 90 -4.68 16.77 -6.80
N SER A 91 -5.30 16.97 -7.96
CA SER A 91 -4.83 16.36 -9.21
C SER A 91 -3.39 16.75 -9.52
N SER A 92 -3.04 18.05 -9.45
CA SER A 92 -1.66 18.49 -9.72
C SER A 92 -0.66 17.96 -8.68
N SER A 93 -1.05 17.87 -7.40
CA SER A 93 -0.21 17.27 -6.36
C SER A 93 0.01 15.79 -6.60
N LEU A 94 -1.04 15.03 -6.93
CA LEU A 94 -0.94 13.59 -7.17
C LEU A 94 -0.11 13.30 -8.43
N THR A 95 -0.28 14.07 -9.50
CA THR A 95 0.57 13.92 -10.70
C THR A 95 2.05 14.10 -10.39
N LYS A 96 2.42 15.03 -9.49
CA LYS A 96 3.81 15.21 -9.05
C LYS A 96 4.30 14.01 -8.22
N ILE A 97 3.48 13.49 -7.31
CA ILE A 97 3.81 12.32 -6.49
C ILE A 97 4.03 11.09 -7.39
N PHE A 98 3.10 10.81 -8.29
CA PHE A 98 3.14 9.65 -9.17
C PHE A 98 3.95 9.85 -10.46
N HIS A 99 4.79 10.89 -10.58
CA HIS A 99 5.51 11.16 -11.83
C HIS A 99 6.41 9.99 -12.27
N LYS A 100 6.89 9.18 -11.30
CA LYS A 100 7.66 7.96 -11.56
C LYS A 100 6.76 6.75 -11.87
N GLU A 101 5.51 6.75 -11.44
CA GLU A 101 4.60 5.59 -11.49
C GLU A 101 3.25 5.91 -12.19
N PRO A 102 3.24 6.19 -13.50
CA PRO A 102 2.01 6.56 -14.21
C PRO A 102 0.97 5.41 -14.24
N GLU A 103 1.43 4.16 -14.33
CA GLU A 103 0.55 2.98 -14.32
C GLU A 103 -0.13 2.80 -12.96
N LEU A 104 0.63 2.94 -11.87
CA LEU A 104 0.09 2.93 -10.51
C LEU A 104 -0.94 4.05 -10.32
N PHE A 105 -0.68 5.24 -10.87
CA PHE A 105 -1.62 6.35 -10.78
C PHE A 105 -2.95 6.05 -11.47
N ALA A 106 -2.92 5.41 -12.64
CA ALA A 106 -4.13 4.98 -13.34
C ALA A 106 -4.93 3.98 -12.49
N VAL A 107 -4.27 2.97 -11.91
CA VAL A 107 -4.91 1.97 -11.04
C VAL A 107 -5.47 2.63 -9.76
N PHE A 108 -4.73 3.56 -9.17
CA PHE A 108 -5.16 4.37 -8.03
C PHE A 108 -6.45 5.12 -8.34
N GLN A 109 -6.49 5.83 -9.47
CA GLN A 109 -7.65 6.63 -9.87
C GLN A 109 -8.86 5.75 -10.14
N ASP A 110 -8.68 4.64 -10.86
CA ASP A 110 -9.77 3.72 -11.16
C ASP A 110 -10.30 3.00 -9.92
N THR A 111 -9.42 2.68 -8.95
CA THR A 111 -9.80 1.84 -7.81
C THR A 111 -10.13 2.66 -6.57
N LEU A 112 -9.18 3.45 -6.06
CA LEU A 112 -9.26 4.04 -4.74
C LEU A 112 -10.21 5.25 -4.67
N LEU A 113 -10.43 5.96 -5.79
CA LEU A 113 -11.44 7.02 -5.83
C LEU A 113 -12.87 6.47 -5.73
N LYS A 114 -13.09 5.19 -6.05
CA LYS A 114 -14.39 4.51 -5.89
C LYS A 114 -14.62 3.99 -4.47
N LEU A 115 -13.64 4.11 -3.57
CA LEU A 115 -13.73 3.62 -2.20
C LEU A 115 -13.98 4.74 -1.20
N LYS A 116 -14.77 4.42 -0.17
CA LYS A 116 -14.88 5.26 1.02
C LYS A 116 -13.56 5.14 1.78
N ILE A 117 -12.98 6.29 2.16
CA ILE A 117 -11.76 6.28 2.98
C ILE A 117 -12.06 5.53 4.28
N PRO A 118 -11.32 4.45 4.57
CA PRO A 118 -11.48 3.71 5.82
C PRO A 118 -10.95 4.55 7.00
N LYS A 119 -11.45 4.27 8.22
CA LYS A 119 -10.90 4.89 9.43
C LYS A 119 -9.57 4.23 9.77
N ILE A 120 -8.47 4.86 9.35
CA ILE A 120 -7.09 4.53 9.68
C ILE A 120 -6.53 5.74 10.44
N ASP A 121 -5.90 5.48 11.59
CA ASP A 121 -5.39 6.52 12.48
C ASP A 121 -3.90 6.82 12.18
N ALA A 122 -3.15 5.87 11.62
CA ALA A 122 -1.76 6.05 11.20
C ALA A 122 -1.41 5.18 9.98
N ILE A 123 -0.45 5.63 9.18
CA ILE A 123 0.14 4.87 8.08
C ILE A 123 1.62 4.69 8.41
N ALA A 124 2.08 3.43 8.43
CA ALA A 124 3.47 3.05 8.60
C ALA A 124 3.98 2.53 7.26
N VAL A 125 5.09 3.07 6.79
CA VAL A 125 5.72 2.68 5.51
C VAL A 125 7.18 2.37 5.80
N THR A 126 7.69 1.28 5.23
CA THR A 126 9.10 0.92 5.37
C THR A 126 9.98 2.00 4.74
N SER A 127 10.87 2.61 5.54
CA SER A 127 11.76 3.68 5.10
C SER A 127 13.17 3.19 4.73
N GLY A 128 13.52 1.95 5.09
CA GLY A 128 14.79 1.32 4.78
C GLY A 128 15.43 0.57 5.96
N PRO A 129 16.55 -0.15 5.72
CA PRO A 129 17.24 -0.28 4.44
C PRO A 129 16.43 -1.08 3.40
N GLY A 130 16.77 -0.95 2.12
CA GLY A 130 16.08 -1.61 1.01
C GLY A 130 16.56 -1.15 -0.36
N LEU A 131 15.96 -1.68 -1.42
CA LEU A 131 16.20 -1.24 -2.80
C LEU A 131 15.54 0.12 -3.01
N GLU A 132 16.33 1.16 -3.28
CA GLU A 132 15.85 2.52 -3.47
C GLU A 132 14.66 2.63 -4.45
N PRO A 133 14.68 1.99 -5.64
CA PRO A 133 13.54 2.07 -6.56
C PRO A 133 12.26 1.40 -6.02
N ALA A 134 12.41 0.39 -5.16
CA ALA A 134 11.29 -0.32 -4.56
C ALA A 134 10.64 0.52 -3.45
N LEU A 135 11.46 1.15 -2.60
CA LEU A 135 11.03 2.04 -1.52
C LEU A 135 10.23 3.27 -2.00
N TRP A 136 10.42 3.72 -3.24
CA TRP A 136 9.64 4.85 -3.80
C TRP A 136 8.15 4.54 -4.01
N VAL A 137 7.77 3.25 -4.05
CA VAL A 137 6.41 2.83 -4.39
C VAL A 137 5.47 2.86 -3.18
N GLY A 138 5.99 2.50 -2.00
CA GLY A 138 5.24 2.52 -0.73
C GLY A 138 4.88 3.94 -0.28
#